data_AF-A0A9D6K0X8-F1
#
_entry.id   AF-A0A9D6K0X8-F1
#
_cell.length_a   1.000
_cell.length_b   1.000
_cell.length_c   1.000
_cell.angle_alpha   90.00
_cell.angle_beta   90.00
_cell.angle_gamma   90.00
#
_symmetry.space_group_name_H-M   'P 1'
#
loop_
_entity.id
_entity.type
_entity.pdbx_description
1 polymer ?
#
loop_
_entity_poly.entity_id
_entity_poly.type
_entity_poly.pdbx_seq_one_letter_code
_entity_poly.pdbx_strand_id
1 'polypeptide(L)'
;MRFDRYRPFLAGLIGLLLLAACAGGRPAPTPTPTKTPQPVATPTPTPDPNRCPLTGQRLHNPGLAQRRPLIVKIGNDTRSRPQSGLHKADLVVEHLAEGGITRLDAVYLCQDFEAIGPVRSARLIDIWLAYIFDGILVHVGSSPGVHYILIDETNFPRVDDRPEDGDPPTLVCTTEPPCFYLDPARQRPYSTFTRTSALWRNAEERGWQHSMQVPPLLFGELDFETPREEKGVVTIRYFFNNIVR
;
A
#
# COMPACT_ATOMS: atom_id res chain seq x y z
N MET A 1 31.35 50.09 18.18
CA MET A 1 32.44 49.28 18.75
C MET A 1 33.22 48.71 17.55
N ARG A 2 34.24 49.40 17.02
CA ARG A 2 35.70 49.11 17.18
C ARG A 2 36.00 47.59 17.13
N PHE A 3 36.45 47.10 15.96
CA PHE A 3 37.85 46.76 15.61
C PHE A 3 38.40 45.65 16.51
N ASP A 4 38.68 44.44 16.03
CA ASP A 4 39.91 43.96 15.35
C ASP A 4 40.06 42.49 15.89
N ARG A 5 40.67 41.46 15.30
CA ARG A 5 41.62 41.31 14.20
C ARG A 5 41.75 39.82 13.89
N TYR A 6 41.84 39.49 12.60
CA TYR A 6 42.58 38.36 12.07
C TYR A 6 44.05 38.40 12.50
N ARG A 7 44.68 37.24 12.76
CA ARG A 7 46.09 36.98 12.43
C ARG A 7 46.35 35.49 12.08
N PRO A 8 46.95 35.20 10.91
CA PRO A 8 47.46 33.88 10.49
C PRO A 8 48.99 33.75 10.70
N PHE A 9 49.50 32.52 10.80
CA PHE A 9 50.91 32.10 10.65
C PHE A 9 50.87 30.61 10.23
N LEU A 10 51.21 30.13 9.03
CA LEU A 10 52.40 30.18 8.15
C LEU A 10 53.61 29.32 8.60
N ALA A 11 53.72 28.15 7.94
CA ALA A 11 54.91 27.48 7.36
C ALA A 11 56.02 26.82 8.21
N GLY A 12 56.46 25.66 7.68
CA GLY A 12 57.74 24.97 7.95
C GLY A 12 57.52 23.54 8.45
N LEU A 13 58.12 22.45 7.96
CA LEU A 13 59.28 22.24 7.09
C LEU A 13 59.20 20.79 6.55
N ILE A 14 59.60 20.56 5.30
CA ILE A 14 59.87 19.23 4.73
C ILE A 14 61.30 18.80 5.13
N GLY A 15 61.47 17.55 5.58
CA GLY A 15 62.78 16.94 5.86
C GLY A 15 62.74 15.44 5.64
N LEU A 16 63.70 14.94 4.86
CA LEU A 16 63.70 13.70 4.09
C LEU A 16 64.60 12.61 4.74
N LEU A 17 64.17 11.34 4.64
CA LEU A 17 64.95 10.08 4.52
C LEU A 17 65.95 9.62 5.62
N LEU A 18 65.77 8.40 6.17
CA LEU A 18 66.50 7.16 5.77
C LEU A 18 66.22 5.94 6.68
N LEU A 19 65.73 4.88 6.04
CA LEU A 19 66.05 3.44 6.13
C LEU A 19 66.52 2.82 7.48
N ALA A 20 65.76 1.82 7.93
CA ALA A 20 66.28 0.62 8.57
C ALA A 20 65.60 -0.64 7.98
N ALA A 21 66.41 -1.42 7.26
CA ALA A 21 66.23 -2.83 6.86
C ALA A 21 65.98 -3.74 8.08
N CYS A 22 65.49 -4.98 8.06
CA CYS A 22 65.30 -6.05 7.08
C CYS A 22 64.45 -7.13 7.79
N ALA A 23 63.64 -7.95 7.10
CA ALA A 23 63.57 -9.41 7.30
C ALA A 23 62.44 -10.07 6.49
N GLY A 24 62.86 -10.87 5.50
CA GLY A 24 62.34 -12.19 5.16
C GLY A 24 60.84 -12.50 5.29
N GLY A 25 60.15 -12.49 4.15
CA GLY A 25 58.91 -13.23 3.95
C GLY A 25 58.43 -13.05 2.51
N ARG A 26 58.45 -14.12 1.69
CA ARG A 26 57.79 -14.12 0.38
C ARG A 26 56.29 -13.86 0.62
N PRO A 27 55.67 -12.80 0.09
CA PRO A 27 54.23 -12.62 0.25
C PRO A 27 53.54 -13.79 -0.46
N ALA A 28 52.69 -14.51 0.27
CA ALA A 28 51.82 -15.52 -0.31
C ALA A 28 50.93 -14.85 -1.38
N PRO A 29 50.64 -15.51 -2.52
CA PRO A 29 49.75 -14.96 -3.51
C PRO A 29 48.38 -14.68 -2.88
N THR A 30 47.96 -13.41 -2.91
CA THR A 30 46.61 -13.01 -2.51
C THR A 30 45.60 -13.83 -3.33
N PRO A 31 44.64 -14.54 -2.71
CA PRO A 31 43.62 -15.23 -3.47
C PRO A 31 42.84 -14.22 -4.31
N THR A 32 42.79 -14.45 -5.62
CA THR A 32 41.97 -13.67 -6.55
C THR A 32 40.54 -13.66 -6.02
N PRO A 33 39.87 -12.49 -5.90
CA PRO A 33 38.49 -12.44 -5.46
C PRO A 33 37.63 -13.31 -6.39
N THR A 34 37.09 -14.40 -5.84
CA THR A 34 36.08 -15.20 -6.53
C THR A 34 34.90 -14.28 -6.79
N LYS A 35 34.53 -14.09 -8.07
CA LYS A 35 33.33 -13.33 -8.42
C LYS A 35 32.16 -13.93 -7.66
N THR A 36 31.56 -13.18 -6.74
CA THR A 36 30.28 -13.55 -6.13
C THR A 36 29.32 -13.85 -7.28
N PRO A 37 28.72 -15.05 -7.36
CA PRO A 37 27.73 -15.33 -8.39
C PRO A 37 26.64 -14.27 -8.29
N GLN A 38 26.48 -13.51 -9.37
CA GLN A 38 25.35 -12.59 -9.49
C GLN A 38 24.09 -13.45 -9.39
N PRO A 39 23.10 -13.10 -8.53
CA PRO A 39 21.84 -13.82 -8.51
C PRO A 39 21.28 -13.85 -9.93
N VAL A 40 21.15 -15.07 -10.47
CA VAL A 40 20.50 -15.29 -11.75
C VAL A 40 19.06 -14.84 -11.56
N ALA A 41 18.60 -13.90 -12.36
CA ALA A 41 17.21 -13.46 -12.34
C ALA A 41 16.33 -14.69 -12.57
N THR A 42 15.59 -15.10 -11.55
CA THR A 42 14.54 -16.12 -11.70
C THR A 42 13.53 -15.57 -12.70
N PRO A 43 13.09 -16.34 -13.72
CA PRO A 43 12.08 -15.86 -14.65
C PRO A 43 10.84 -15.43 -13.85
N THR A 44 10.40 -14.19 -14.06
CA THR A 44 9.12 -13.72 -13.51
C THR A 44 8.03 -14.64 -14.08
N PRO A 45 7.25 -15.34 -13.24
CA PRO A 45 6.23 -16.25 -13.73
C PRO A 45 5.23 -15.47 -14.58
N THR A 46 4.89 -16.01 -15.75
CA THR A 46 3.85 -15.44 -16.60
C THR A 46 2.51 -15.52 -15.86
N PRO A 47 1.74 -14.42 -15.75
CA PRO A 47 0.45 -14.43 -15.05
C PRO A 47 -0.50 -15.45 -15.68
N ASP A 48 -1.08 -16.35 -14.89
CA ASP A 48 -2.15 -17.26 -15.33
C ASP A 48 -3.46 -16.46 -15.41
N PRO A 49 -4.04 -16.24 -16.62
CA PRO A 49 -5.25 -15.44 -16.77
C PRO A 49 -6.48 -16.08 -16.10
N ASN A 50 -6.42 -17.37 -15.76
CA ASN A 50 -7.51 -18.07 -15.08
C ASN A 50 -7.37 -18.01 -13.55
N ARG A 51 -6.41 -17.26 -13.02
CA ARG A 51 -6.20 -17.09 -11.58
C ARG A 51 -6.31 -15.64 -11.17
N CYS A 52 -6.80 -15.45 -9.96
CA CYS A 52 -6.89 -14.14 -9.34
C CYS A 52 -5.48 -13.61 -9.06
N PRO A 53 -5.09 -12.44 -9.59
CA PRO A 53 -3.76 -11.86 -9.37
C PRO A 53 -3.42 -11.60 -7.89
N LEU A 54 -4.44 -11.41 -7.05
CA LEU A 54 -4.27 -11.06 -5.63
C LEU A 54 -4.39 -12.25 -4.67
N THR A 55 -4.89 -13.41 -5.11
CA THR A 55 -5.10 -14.58 -4.23
C THR A 55 -4.56 -15.89 -4.77
N GLY A 56 -4.20 -15.95 -6.07
CA GLY A 56 -3.76 -17.17 -6.74
C GLY A 56 -4.87 -18.20 -6.97
N GLN A 57 -6.10 -17.93 -6.49
CA GLN A 57 -7.24 -18.83 -6.64
C GLN A 57 -7.78 -18.83 -8.07
N ARG A 58 -8.40 -19.93 -8.50
CA ARG A 58 -9.03 -20.00 -9.83
C ARG A 58 -10.21 -19.05 -9.91
N LEU A 59 -10.28 -18.30 -11.01
CA LEU A 59 -11.40 -17.42 -11.32
C LEU A 59 -12.51 -18.18 -12.03
N HIS A 60 -13.75 -17.82 -11.72
CA HIS A 60 -14.91 -18.27 -12.50
C HIS A 60 -15.02 -17.54 -13.84
N ASN A 61 -14.58 -16.28 -13.87
CA ASN A 61 -14.51 -15.44 -15.07
C ASN A 61 -13.09 -14.88 -15.23
N PRO A 62 -12.30 -15.36 -16.21
CA PRO A 62 -10.93 -14.88 -16.46
C PRO A 62 -10.83 -13.37 -16.73
N GLY A 63 -11.89 -12.73 -17.21
CA GLY A 63 -11.91 -11.28 -17.42
C GLY A 63 -11.74 -10.46 -16.13
N LEU A 64 -11.99 -11.05 -14.96
CA LEU A 64 -11.74 -10.43 -13.65
C LEU A 64 -10.25 -10.12 -13.43
N ALA A 65 -9.34 -10.96 -13.95
CA ALA A 65 -7.90 -10.79 -13.78
C ALA A 65 -7.35 -9.52 -14.46
N GLN A 66 -8.11 -8.93 -15.40
CA GLN A 66 -7.70 -7.75 -16.15
C GLN A 66 -8.25 -6.43 -15.59
N ARG A 67 -9.03 -6.50 -14.51
CA ARG A 67 -9.62 -5.31 -13.89
C ARG A 67 -8.62 -4.58 -13.00
N ARG A 68 -8.83 -3.28 -12.80
CA ARG A 68 -8.26 -2.58 -11.65
C ARG A 68 -8.92 -3.05 -10.36
N PRO A 69 -8.15 -3.29 -9.28
CA PRO A 69 -8.74 -3.58 -7.98
C PRO A 69 -9.40 -2.33 -7.39
N LEU A 70 -10.49 -2.52 -6.67
CA LEU A 70 -11.09 -1.49 -5.81
C LEU A 70 -10.38 -1.50 -4.46
N ILE A 71 -9.87 -0.36 -4.01
CA ILE A 71 -9.24 -0.19 -2.70
C ILE A 71 -10.19 0.63 -1.83
N VAL A 72 -10.92 -0.03 -0.94
CA VAL A 72 -11.95 0.61 -0.12
C VAL A 72 -11.39 0.91 1.27
N LYS A 73 -11.44 2.19 1.65
CA LYS A 73 -10.97 2.64 2.95
C LYS A 73 -11.96 2.30 4.06
N ILE A 74 -11.56 1.53 5.05
CA ILE A 74 -12.44 1.03 6.12
C ILE A 74 -11.97 1.50 7.52
N GLY A 75 -12.93 1.89 8.34
CA GLY A 75 -12.69 2.24 9.75
C GLY A 75 -12.35 1.03 10.62
N ASN A 76 -11.45 1.22 11.60
CA ASN A 76 -11.10 0.17 12.56
C ASN A 76 -11.02 0.63 14.02
N ASP A 77 -11.54 1.82 14.34
CA ASP A 77 -11.79 2.20 15.74
C ASP A 77 -12.97 1.42 16.33
N THR A 78 -13.13 1.45 17.65
CA THR A 78 -14.16 0.69 18.38
C THR A 78 -15.57 0.94 17.85
N ARG A 79 -15.90 2.16 17.42
CA ARG A 79 -17.24 2.50 16.90
C ARG A 79 -17.45 2.08 15.44
N SER A 80 -16.37 1.82 14.71
CA SER A 80 -16.45 1.25 13.36
C SER A 80 -16.78 -0.25 13.36
N ARG A 81 -16.56 -0.94 14.49
CA ARG A 81 -16.70 -2.39 14.62
C ARG A 81 -18.14 -2.81 15.00
N PRO A 82 -18.62 -3.96 14.50
CA PRO A 82 -17.98 -4.83 13.50
C PRO A 82 -17.99 -4.19 12.09
N GLN A 83 -16.99 -4.47 11.27
CA GLN A 83 -16.99 -4.07 9.86
C GLN A 83 -17.80 -5.05 9.00
N SER A 84 -18.24 -4.59 7.84
CA SER A 84 -18.87 -5.43 6.82
C SER A 84 -17.97 -5.56 5.58
N GLY A 85 -17.99 -6.74 4.96
CA GLY A 85 -17.31 -7.01 3.69
C GLY A 85 -15.84 -7.45 3.78
N LEU A 86 -15.17 -7.36 4.93
CA LEU A 86 -13.76 -7.76 5.05
C LEU A 86 -13.51 -9.24 4.71
N HIS A 87 -14.46 -10.13 5.03
CA HIS A 87 -14.38 -11.55 4.71
C HIS A 87 -14.43 -11.88 3.21
N LYS A 88 -14.75 -10.89 2.35
CA LYS A 88 -14.75 -10.99 0.89
C LYS A 88 -13.61 -10.24 0.23
N ALA A 89 -12.80 -9.50 0.99
CA ALA A 89 -11.65 -8.80 0.43
C ALA A 89 -10.58 -9.84 0.01
N ASP A 90 -9.94 -9.60 -1.12
CA ASP A 90 -8.85 -10.42 -1.62
C ASP A 90 -7.54 -10.13 -0.86
N LEU A 91 -7.38 -8.89 -0.40
CA LEU A 91 -6.30 -8.44 0.47
C LEU A 91 -6.84 -7.41 1.47
N VAL A 92 -6.35 -7.44 2.70
CA VAL A 92 -6.62 -6.40 3.71
C VAL A 92 -5.29 -5.89 4.25
N VAL A 93 -5.09 -4.58 4.18
CA VAL A 93 -3.92 -3.90 4.75
C VAL A 93 -4.36 -3.13 5.99
N GLU A 94 -3.76 -3.41 7.15
CA GLU A 94 -3.96 -2.62 8.37
C GLU A 94 -2.78 -1.69 8.61
N HIS A 95 -3.06 -0.42 8.87
CA HIS A 95 -2.03 0.56 9.20
C HIS A 95 -2.53 1.63 10.17
N LEU A 96 -1.60 2.39 10.74
CA LEU A 96 -1.90 3.51 11.62
C LEU A 96 -2.58 4.65 10.86
N ALA A 97 -3.62 5.23 11.47
CA ALA A 97 -4.21 6.51 11.08
C ALA A 97 -3.85 7.59 12.12
N GLU A 98 -4.67 8.62 12.32
CA GLU A 98 -4.43 9.63 13.38
C GLU A 98 -4.96 9.22 14.75
N GLY A 99 -4.47 9.87 15.80
CA GLY A 99 -5.08 9.80 17.12
C GLY A 99 -4.98 8.45 17.82
N GLY A 100 -4.04 7.59 17.42
CA GLY A 100 -3.85 6.29 18.06
C GLY A 100 -4.89 5.25 17.68
N ILE A 101 -5.37 5.28 16.43
CA ILE A 101 -6.24 4.25 15.87
C ILE A 101 -5.62 3.67 14.59
N THR A 102 -6.05 2.47 14.20
CA THR A 102 -5.74 1.92 12.87
C THR A 102 -6.93 2.10 11.92
N ARG A 103 -6.65 1.95 10.63
CA ARG A 103 -7.65 1.77 9.57
C ARG A 103 -7.23 0.60 8.68
N LEU A 104 -8.18 0.15 7.89
CA LEU A 104 -8.01 -0.97 6.98
C LEU A 104 -8.20 -0.46 5.55
N ASP A 105 -7.44 -1.01 4.62
CA ASP A 105 -7.70 -0.91 3.18
C ASP A 105 -8.07 -2.30 2.69
N ALA A 106 -9.34 -2.44 2.31
CA ALA A 106 -9.89 -3.70 1.80
C ALA A 106 -9.85 -3.67 0.27
N VAL A 107 -9.08 -4.59 -0.32
CA VAL A 107 -8.85 -4.67 -1.76
C VAL A 107 -9.77 -5.74 -2.36
N TYR A 108 -10.56 -5.36 -3.36
CA TYR A 108 -11.50 -6.23 -4.06
C TYR A 108 -11.18 -6.27 -5.55
N LEU A 109 -10.99 -7.46 -6.09
CA LEU A 109 -10.75 -7.69 -7.52
C LEU A 109 -11.54 -8.90 -8.04
N CYS A 110 -11.49 -10.00 -7.29
CA CYS A 110 -11.93 -11.31 -7.72
C CYS A 110 -13.21 -11.76 -7.01
N GLN A 111 -13.63 -11.01 -5.99
CA GLN A 111 -14.82 -11.26 -5.20
C GLN A 111 -15.63 -9.98 -5.04
N ASP A 112 -16.96 -10.15 -5.11
CA ASP A 112 -17.92 -9.06 -5.05
C ASP A 112 -18.61 -9.04 -3.69
N PHE A 113 -18.96 -7.84 -3.21
CA PHE A 113 -19.77 -7.69 -2.00
C PHE A 113 -20.59 -6.40 -2.00
N GLU A 114 -21.82 -6.48 -1.50
CA GLU A 114 -22.81 -5.41 -1.59
C GLU A 114 -22.89 -4.50 -0.35
N ALA A 115 -22.18 -4.85 0.72
CA ALA A 115 -22.20 -4.09 1.97
C ALA A 115 -20.80 -3.96 2.57
N ILE A 116 -20.04 -2.97 2.10
CA ILE A 116 -18.65 -2.74 2.52
C ILE A 116 -18.59 -1.46 3.36
N GLY A 117 -18.08 -1.55 4.58
CA GLY A 117 -18.00 -0.38 5.45
C GLY A 117 -17.71 -0.68 6.93
N PRO A 118 -17.66 0.37 7.76
CA PRO A 118 -17.90 1.77 7.39
C PRO A 118 -16.73 2.38 6.62
N VAL A 119 -17.03 3.08 5.53
CA VAL A 119 -16.02 3.74 4.69
C VAL A 119 -15.51 4.99 5.40
N ARG A 120 -14.19 5.20 5.40
CA ARG A 120 -13.53 6.29 6.14
C ARG A 120 -12.57 7.08 5.24
N SER A 121 -11.97 8.10 5.85
CA SER A 121 -11.16 9.08 5.13
C SER A 121 -9.80 8.53 4.70
N ALA A 122 -9.34 8.96 3.53
CA ALA A 122 -8.06 8.53 2.97
C ALA A 122 -6.86 9.09 3.75
N ARG A 123 -5.77 8.34 3.81
CA ARG A 123 -4.47 8.69 4.42
C ARG A 123 -3.34 8.55 3.42
N LEU A 124 -2.17 9.05 3.78
CA LEU A 124 -1.00 9.12 2.89
C LEU A 124 -0.62 7.75 2.32
N ILE A 125 -0.75 6.68 3.09
CA ILE A 125 -0.45 5.31 2.62
C ILE A 125 -1.40 4.87 1.49
N ASP A 126 -2.64 5.36 1.46
CA ASP A 126 -3.67 4.94 0.51
C ASP A 126 -3.31 5.38 -0.91
N ILE A 127 -2.62 6.52 -1.03
CA ILE A 127 -2.04 7.02 -2.29
C ILE A 127 -1.04 5.98 -2.83
N TRP A 128 -0.15 5.49 -1.96
CA TRP A 128 0.83 4.48 -2.34
C TRP A 128 0.16 3.14 -2.68
N LEU A 129 -0.86 2.73 -1.93
CA LEU A 129 -1.61 1.51 -2.24
C LEU A 129 -2.31 1.61 -3.62
N ALA A 130 -2.89 2.77 -3.94
CA ALA A 130 -3.47 3.01 -5.25
C ALA A 130 -2.45 2.88 -6.39
N TYR A 131 -1.23 3.39 -6.20
CA TYR A 131 -0.15 3.20 -7.18
C TYR A 131 0.40 1.77 -7.23
N ILE A 132 0.63 1.13 -6.08
CA ILE A 132 1.18 -0.23 -5.97
C ILE A 132 0.28 -1.24 -6.67
N PHE A 133 -1.04 -1.11 -6.47
CA PHE A 133 -2.01 -2.04 -7.04
C PHE A 133 -2.66 -1.52 -8.32
N ASP A 134 -2.27 -0.34 -8.81
CA ASP A 134 -2.95 0.36 -9.91
C ASP A 134 -4.48 0.43 -9.70
N GLY A 135 -4.87 0.62 -8.44
CA GLY A 135 -6.24 0.47 -7.97
C GLY A 135 -7.09 1.73 -8.08
N ILE A 136 -8.40 1.55 -7.95
CA ILE A 136 -9.36 2.62 -7.80
C ILE A 136 -9.55 2.88 -6.30
N LEU A 137 -9.14 4.05 -5.82
CA LEU A 137 -9.24 4.40 -4.40
C LEU A 137 -10.67 4.86 -4.05
N VAL A 138 -11.26 4.30 -3.01
CA VAL A 138 -12.64 4.59 -2.57
C VAL A 138 -12.64 5.01 -1.11
N HIS A 139 -13.04 6.25 -0.83
CA HIS A 139 -12.97 6.84 0.50
C HIS A 139 -14.07 7.87 0.78
N VAL A 140 -14.12 8.36 2.02
CA VAL A 140 -15.02 9.46 2.44
C VAL A 140 -14.21 10.58 3.08
N GLY A 141 -13.84 11.56 2.27
CA GLY A 141 -12.94 12.66 2.57
C GLY A 141 -11.50 12.20 2.82
N SER A 142 -10.63 13.11 3.21
CA SER A 142 -9.23 12.83 3.54
C SER A 142 -8.75 13.80 4.65
N SER A 143 -7.50 13.69 5.09
CA SER A 143 -6.89 14.76 5.91
C SER A 143 -6.44 15.89 4.99
N PRO A 144 -6.44 17.19 5.39
CA PRO A 144 -6.17 18.30 4.48
C PRO A 144 -4.92 18.17 3.61
N GLY A 145 -3.79 17.74 4.18
CA GLY A 145 -2.56 17.52 3.39
C GLY A 145 -2.65 16.35 2.41
N VAL A 146 -3.42 15.31 2.75
CA VAL A 146 -3.69 14.18 1.83
C VAL A 146 -4.67 14.61 0.74
N HIS A 147 -5.64 15.49 1.07
CA HIS A 147 -6.55 16.06 0.09
C HIS A 147 -5.79 16.78 -1.02
N TYR A 148 -4.90 17.70 -0.63
CA TYR A 148 -4.04 18.44 -1.55
C TYR A 148 -3.29 17.50 -2.50
N ILE A 149 -2.61 16.48 -1.97
CA ILE A 149 -1.85 15.52 -2.78
C ILE A 149 -2.80 14.75 -3.72
N LEU A 150 -3.95 14.28 -3.22
CA LEU A 150 -4.94 13.58 -4.05
C LEU A 150 -5.41 14.45 -5.22
N ILE A 151 -5.73 15.71 -4.98
CA ILE A 151 -6.22 16.63 -6.02
C ILE A 151 -5.12 17.00 -7.02
N ASP A 152 -3.97 17.45 -6.53
CA ASP A 152 -2.98 18.16 -7.36
C ASP A 152 -1.79 17.30 -7.81
N GLU A 153 -1.52 16.19 -7.12
CA GLU A 153 -0.30 15.40 -7.32
C GLU A 153 -0.56 13.95 -7.75
N THR A 154 -1.82 13.51 -7.87
CA THR A 154 -2.16 12.14 -8.26
C THR A 154 -3.01 12.07 -9.52
N ASN A 155 -2.92 10.94 -10.22
CA ASN A 155 -3.60 10.68 -11.49
C ASN A 155 -4.31 9.32 -11.56
N PHE A 156 -4.37 8.56 -10.47
CA PHE A 156 -5.11 7.31 -10.44
C PHE A 156 -6.62 7.55 -10.27
N PRO A 157 -7.47 6.61 -10.74
CA PRO A 157 -8.90 6.66 -10.51
C PRO A 157 -9.26 6.66 -9.02
N ARG A 158 -10.21 7.52 -8.61
CA ARG A 158 -10.72 7.52 -7.23
C ARG A 158 -12.17 7.98 -7.16
N VAL A 159 -12.84 7.58 -6.08
CA VAL A 159 -14.19 7.99 -5.73
C VAL A 159 -14.23 8.50 -4.29
N ASP A 160 -14.80 9.69 -4.09
CA ASP A 160 -14.97 10.33 -2.79
C ASP A 160 -16.45 10.70 -2.54
N ASP A 161 -17.01 10.26 -1.42
CA ASP A 161 -18.38 10.62 -0.95
C ASP A 161 -18.43 11.95 -0.18
N ARG A 162 -17.30 12.64 -0.05
CA ARG A 162 -17.20 13.94 0.61
C ARG A 162 -16.19 14.85 -0.10
N PRO A 163 -16.42 15.19 -1.39
CA PRO A 163 -15.61 16.19 -2.07
C PRO A 163 -15.72 17.55 -1.38
N GLU A 164 -14.66 18.35 -1.48
CA GLU A 164 -14.58 19.73 -1.03
C GLU A 164 -15.02 20.71 -2.14
N ASP A 165 -15.35 21.95 -1.77
CA ASP A 165 -15.74 22.97 -2.75
C ASP A 165 -14.59 23.26 -3.73
N GLY A 166 -14.87 23.12 -5.02
CA GLY A 166 -13.87 23.29 -6.08
C GLY A 166 -13.21 21.98 -6.53
N ASP A 167 -13.48 20.86 -5.85
CA ASP A 167 -13.01 19.56 -6.30
C ASP A 167 -13.62 19.18 -7.66
N PRO A 168 -12.92 18.36 -8.47
CA PRO A 168 -13.45 17.85 -9.72
C PRO A 168 -14.77 17.10 -9.48
N PRO A 169 -15.84 17.37 -10.26
CA PRO A 169 -17.10 16.64 -10.15
C PRO A 169 -16.95 15.15 -10.46
N THR A 170 -15.85 14.79 -11.15
CA THR A 170 -15.46 13.41 -11.42
C THR A 170 -15.14 12.62 -10.14
N LEU A 171 -14.95 13.22 -8.97
CA LEU A 171 -14.75 12.44 -7.74
C LEU A 171 -16.03 11.79 -7.23
N VAL A 172 -17.19 12.35 -7.57
CA VAL A 172 -18.47 11.84 -7.09
C VAL A 172 -18.96 10.71 -7.99
N CYS A 173 -19.34 9.60 -7.37
CA CYS A 173 -20.03 8.53 -8.08
C CYS A 173 -21.53 8.77 -8.12
N THR A 174 -22.06 8.83 -9.34
CA THR A 174 -23.48 9.13 -9.64
C THR A 174 -24.16 7.97 -10.37
N THR A 175 -23.81 6.73 -10.01
CA THR A 175 -24.42 5.52 -10.60
C THR A 175 -25.73 5.17 -9.92
N GLU A 176 -26.53 4.30 -10.55
CA GLU A 176 -27.83 3.85 -9.99
C GLU A 176 -27.85 2.32 -9.80
N PRO A 177 -27.65 1.76 -8.59
CA PRO A 177 -27.62 2.46 -7.29
C PRO A 177 -26.33 3.27 -7.06
N PRO A 178 -26.36 4.26 -6.15
CA PRO A 178 -25.19 5.11 -5.84
C PRO A 178 -24.04 4.28 -5.30
N CYS A 179 -22.80 4.70 -5.51
CA CYS A 179 -21.65 3.99 -4.93
C CYS A 179 -21.69 3.99 -3.41
N PHE A 180 -22.21 5.05 -2.78
CA PHE A 180 -22.30 5.16 -1.33
C PHE A 180 -23.74 5.19 -0.87
N TYR A 181 -23.97 4.68 0.35
CA TYR A 181 -25.25 4.71 1.02
C TYR A 181 -25.05 4.79 2.54
N LEU A 182 -26.10 5.18 3.25
CA LEU A 182 -26.09 5.24 4.70
C LEU A 182 -26.76 4.00 5.29
N ASP A 183 -26.08 3.34 6.23
CA ASP A 183 -26.66 2.36 7.12
C ASP A 183 -27.45 3.09 8.23
N PRO A 184 -28.79 2.97 8.27
CA PRO A 184 -29.61 3.66 9.26
C PRO A 184 -29.41 3.15 10.69
N ALA A 185 -28.82 1.96 10.87
CA ALA A 185 -28.53 1.41 12.19
C ALA A 185 -27.28 2.03 12.84
N ARG A 186 -26.53 2.85 12.10
CA ARG A 186 -25.29 3.48 12.57
C ARG A 186 -25.36 5.00 12.57
N GLN A 187 -24.63 5.61 13.48
CA GLN A 187 -24.48 7.06 13.53
C GLN A 187 -23.32 7.53 12.65
N ARG A 188 -23.48 8.68 12.00
CA ARG A 188 -22.35 9.38 11.38
C ARG A 188 -21.26 9.65 12.44
N PRO A 189 -19.96 9.51 12.09
CA PRO A 189 -19.43 9.28 10.75
C PRO A 189 -19.16 7.80 10.41
N TYR A 190 -19.82 6.85 11.09
CA TYR A 190 -19.64 5.40 10.96
C TYR A 190 -20.77 4.70 10.17
N SER A 191 -21.59 5.48 9.46
CA SER A 191 -22.77 5.01 8.78
C SER A 191 -22.62 4.93 7.26
N THR A 192 -21.51 5.38 6.67
CA THR A 192 -21.33 5.33 5.21
C THR A 192 -20.82 3.96 4.78
N PHE A 193 -21.49 3.34 3.83
CA PHE A 193 -21.16 2.04 3.24
C PHE A 193 -21.11 2.16 1.71
N THR A 194 -20.48 1.18 1.08
CA THR A 194 -20.39 1.06 -0.37
C THR A 194 -20.63 -0.39 -0.83
N ARG A 195 -20.61 -0.60 -2.14
CA ARG A 195 -20.84 -1.88 -2.80
C ARG A 195 -19.97 -1.99 -4.05
N THR A 196 -19.41 -3.17 -4.28
CA THR A 196 -18.51 -3.36 -5.42
C THR A 196 -19.24 -3.23 -6.76
N SER A 197 -20.51 -3.65 -6.84
CA SER A 197 -21.34 -3.56 -8.05
C SER A 197 -21.46 -2.13 -8.59
N ALA A 198 -21.79 -1.16 -7.75
CA ALA A 198 -21.89 0.25 -8.12
C ALA A 198 -20.52 0.86 -8.45
N LEU A 199 -19.48 0.49 -7.69
CA LEU A 199 -18.12 0.96 -7.93
C LEU A 199 -17.56 0.48 -9.28
N TRP A 200 -17.77 -0.78 -9.66
CA TRP A 200 -17.34 -1.25 -10.98
C TRP A 200 -18.19 -0.67 -12.11
N ARG A 201 -19.49 -0.47 -11.91
CA ARG A 201 -20.28 0.27 -12.91
C ARG A 201 -19.73 1.67 -13.12
N ASN A 202 -19.42 2.37 -12.03
CA ASN A 202 -18.79 3.69 -12.11
C ASN A 202 -17.46 3.63 -12.87
N ALA A 203 -16.64 2.61 -12.58
CA ALA A 203 -15.38 2.40 -13.27
C ALA A 203 -15.59 2.14 -14.78
N GLU A 204 -16.56 1.31 -15.16
CA GLU A 204 -16.90 1.01 -16.55
C GLU A 204 -17.40 2.24 -17.32
N GLU A 205 -18.31 3.01 -16.74
CA GLU A 205 -18.84 4.25 -17.33
C GLU A 205 -17.74 5.29 -17.57
N ARG A 206 -16.67 5.24 -16.78
CA ARG A 206 -15.54 6.18 -16.82
C ARG A 206 -14.30 5.65 -17.55
N GLY A 207 -14.34 4.41 -18.04
CA GLY A 207 -13.19 3.77 -18.69
C GLY A 207 -12.05 3.41 -17.74
N TRP A 208 -12.29 3.34 -16.43
CA TRP A 208 -11.30 3.04 -15.40
C TRP A 208 -11.10 1.54 -15.16
N GLN A 209 -11.94 0.69 -15.74
CA GLN A 209 -11.98 -0.73 -15.40
C GLN A 209 -10.71 -1.50 -15.77
N HIS A 210 -9.87 -1.02 -16.69
CA HIS A 210 -8.68 -1.72 -17.17
C HIS A 210 -7.36 -1.18 -16.57
N SER A 211 -6.42 -2.11 -16.32
CA SER A 211 -5.15 -1.83 -15.65
C SER A 211 -4.06 -1.25 -16.56
N MET A 212 -3.18 -0.44 -15.97
CA MET A 212 -1.78 -0.26 -16.36
C MET A 212 -0.94 -1.45 -15.83
N GLN A 213 -1.13 -2.64 -16.41
CA GLN A 213 -0.36 -3.88 -16.21
C GLN A 213 0.52 -3.99 -14.94
N VAL A 214 -0.07 -4.28 -13.77
CA VAL A 214 0.69 -4.65 -12.55
C VAL A 214 0.92 -6.16 -12.51
N PRO A 215 2.13 -6.65 -12.17
CA PRO A 215 2.37 -8.08 -12.04
C PRO A 215 1.53 -8.69 -10.89
N PRO A 216 1.05 -9.94 -11.04
CA PRO A 216 0.34 -10.64 -9.98
C PRO A 216 1.24 -10.87 -8.77
N LEU A 217 0.64 -11.08 -7.60
CA LEU A 217 1.36 -11.56 -6.43
C LEU A 217 1.90 -12.97 -6.69
N LEU A 218 3.01 -13.29 -6.02
CA LEU A 218 3.64 -14.61 -6.11
C LEU A 218 2.98 -15.56 -5.12
N PHE A 219 2.57 -16.73 -5.61
CA PHE A 219 1.99 -17.79 -4.81
C PHE A 219 2.82 -19.06 -4.96
N GLY A 220 3.12 -19.70 -3.84
CA GLY A 220 3.66 -21.06 -3.84
C GLY A 220 2.57 -22.08 -4.20
N GLU A 221 2.99 -23.31 -4.49
CA GLU A 221 2.06 -24.42 -4.58
C GLU A 221 1.47 -24.71 -3.19
N LEU A 222 0.15 -24.93 -3.13
CA LEU A 222 -0.49 -25.32 -1.89
C LEU A 222 -0.14 -26.77 -1.59
N ASP A 223 0.67 -26.96 -0.55
CA ASP A 223 0.94 -28.28 0.01
C ASP A 223 -0.22 -28.70 0.91
N PHE A 224 -1.00 -29.67 0.43
CA PHE A 224 -2.12 -30.26 1.17
C PHE A 224 -1.72 -31.52 1.94
N GLU A 225 -0.52 -32.05 1.71
CA GLU A 225 -0.06 -33.31 2.30
C GLU A 225 0.75 -33.07 3.56
N THR A 226 1.53 -31.98 3.63
CA THR A 226 2.23 -31.60 4.84
C THR A 226 1.22 -31.20 5.92
N PRO A 227 1.18 -31.91 7.07
CA PRO A 227 0.35 -31.51 8.19
C PRO A 227 0.70 -30.07 8.57
N ARG A 228 -0.29 -29.17 8.58
CA ARG A 228 -0.07 -27.81 9.04
C ARG A 228 0.49 -27.87 10.46
N GLU A 229 1.67 -27.29 10.67
CA GLU A 229 2.23 -27.12 12.02
C GLU A 229 1.22 -26.42 12.94
N GLU A 230 1.37 -26.62 14.25
CA GLU A 230 0.52 -25.99 15.26
C GLU A 230 0.34 -24.49 15.01
N LYS A 231 -0.86 -23.99 15.27
CA LYS A 231 -1.22 -22.59 15.07
C LYS A 231 -0.34 -21.69 15.94
N GLY A 232 0.72 -21.12 15.35
CA GLY A 232 1.46 -20.03 15.96
C GLY A 232 0.56 -18.80 16.12
N VAL A 233 0.53 -18.21 17.32
CA VAL A 233 -0.18 -16.95 17.58
C VAL A 233 0.79 -15.80 17.41
N VAL A 234 0.56 -14.96 16.39
CA VAL A 234 1.27 -13.69 16.22
C VAL A 234 0.43 -12.57 16.83
N THR A 235 1.01 -11.81 17.76
CA THR A 235 0.37 -10.64 18.35
C THR A 235 1.04 -9.36 17.85
N ILE A 236 0.29 -8.51 17.17
CA ILE A 236 0.73 -7.17 16.77
C ILE A 236 0.16 -6.16 17.78
N ARG A 237 1.05 -5.38 18.41
CA ARG A 237 0.67 -4.33 19.36
C ARG A 237 0.98 -2.98 18.73
N TYR A 238 -0.07 -2.25 18.33
CA TYR A 238 0.07 -0.91 17.75
C TYR A 238 0.34 0.16 18.81
N PHE A 239 -0.20 -0.03 20.02
CA PHE A 239 -0.10 0.93 21.12
C PHE A 239 0.27 0.24 22.43
N PHE A 240 0.79 1.02 23.39
CA PHE A 240 0.95 0.56 24.76
C PHE A 240 -0.42 0.05 25.27
N ASN A 241 -0.48 -1.22 25.67
CA ASN A 241 -1.68 -1.95 26.11
C ASN A 241 -2.78 -2.22 25.06
N ASN A 242 -2.60 -1.89 23.77
CA ASN A 242 -3.60 -2.12 22.71
C ASN A 242 -4.99 -1.50 23.00
N ILE A 243 -5.06 -0.48 23.85
CA ILE A 243 -6.31 0.24 24.15
C ILE A 243 -6.45 1.36 23.14
N VAL A 244 -7.42 1.23 22.24
CA VAL A 244 -7.91 2.31 21.39
C VAL A 244 -8.79 3.21 22.27
N ARG A 245 -8.38 4.44 22.53
CA ARG A 245 -9.19 5.42 23.28
C ARG A 245 -10.28 6.03 22.39
#